data_AF-A0A6L3X1K5-F1
#
_entry.id   AF-A0A6L3X1K5-F1
#
_cell.length_a   1.000
_cell.length_b   1.000
_cell.length_c   1.000
_cell.angle_alpha   90.00
_cell.angle_beta   90.00
_cell.angle_gamma   90.00
#
_symmetry.space_group_name_H-M   'P 1'
#
loop_
_entity.id
_entity.type
_entity.pdbx_description
1 polymer ?
#
loop_
_entity_poly.entity_id
_entity_poly.type
_entity_poly.pdbx_seq_one_letter_code
_entity_poly.pdbx_strand_id
1 'polypeptide(L)'
;EICAAYDVSLAQGDGLRPGSIRDANDEAQFAELHTLGELTKIAWEYDVQVMIEGPGHVPMQMIRRNMTEELEHCHEAPFYTLGPLTTDIAPGYDHFTSGIGAAMIGWFGCAMLCY
;
A
#
# COMPACT_ATOMS: atom_id res chain seq x y z
N GLU A 1 -0.51 21.38 8.27
CA GLU A 1 0.21 22.55 8.84
C GLU A 1 1.59 22.21 9.40
N ILE A 2 1.74 21.36 10.43
CA ILE A 2 3.08 21.06 11.00
C ILE A 2 4.03 20.48 9.93
N CYS A 3 3.60 19.46 9.19
CA CYS A 3 4.40 18.85 8.13
C CYS A 3 4.85 19.85 7.06
N ALA A 4 3.96 20.77 6.66
CA ALA A 4 4.26 21.82 5.68
C ALA A 4 5.35 22.79 6.17
N ALA A 5 5.40 23.07 7.48
CA ALA A 5 6.41 23.97 8.04
C ALA A 5 7.83 23.39 8.01
N TYR A 6 7.98 22.07 7.85
CA TYR A 6 9.27 21.37 7.93
C TYR A 6 9.55 20.48 6.72
N ASP A 7 8.73 20.56 5.67
CA ASP A 7 8.83 19.70 4.48
C ASP A 7 8.89 18.20 4.82
N VAL A 8 8.03 17.77 5.74
CA VAL A 8 7.90 16.36 6.12
C VAL A 8 6.81 15.72 5.29
N SER A 9 7.17 14.72 4.49
CA SER A 9 6.20 13.90 3.75
C SER A 9 5.38 13.01 4.69
N LEU A 10 4.11 12.79 4.36
CA LEU A 10 3.24 11.86 5.04
C LEU A 10 3.26 10.50 4.34
N ALA A 11 3.70 9.47 5.06
CA ALA A 11 3.41 8.08 4.74
C ALA A 11 2.06 7.72 5.38
N GLN A 12 0.99 7.68 4.59
CA GLN A 12 -0.32 7.35 5.12
C GLN A 12 -0.43 5.85 5.34
N GLY A 13 -0.41 5.45 6.62
CA GLY A 13 -0.26 4.06 7.04
C GLY A 13 -1.44 3.16 6.72
N ASP A 14 -1.14 1.88 6.52
CA ASP A 14 -2.08 0.80 6.22
C ASP A 14 -2.44 -0.01 7.49
N GLY A 15 -3.14 0.65 8.42
CA GLY A 15 -3.50 0.10 9.72
C GLY A 15 -4.39 -1.13 9.66
N LEU A 16 -5.18 -1.29 8.58
CA LEU A 16 -6.09 -2.39 8.30
C LEU A 16 -5.58 -3.29 7.15
N ARG A 17 -4.27 -3.31 6.89
CA ARG A 17 -3.68 -4.23 5.89
C ARG A 17 -3.93 -5.70 6.23
N PRO A 18 -4.02 -6.59 5.22
CA PRO A 18 -4.19 -8.02 5.46
C PRO A 18 -2.93 -8.65 6.05
N GLY A 19 -3.09 -9.32 7.19
CA GLY A 19 -2.05 -10.12 7.86
C GLY A 19 -2.07 -11.61 7.50
N SER A 20 -2.99 -12.02 6.61
CA SER A 20 -3.05 -13.36 6.04
C SER A 20 -3.62 -13.32 4.62
N ILE A 21 -3.33 -14.33 3.81
CA ILE A 21 -3.88 -14.48 2.45
C ILE A 21 -5.41 -14.51 2.46
N ARG A 22 -6.03 -14.96 3.57
CA ARG A 22 -7.47 -15.05 3.72
C ARG A 22 -8.14 -13.68 3.81
N ASP A 23 -7.46 -12.71 4.40
CA ASP A 23 -8.00 -11.38 4.68
C ASP A 23 -7.71 -10.40 3.53
N ALA A 24 -6.96 -10.83 2.51
CA ALA A 24 -6.58 -10.01 1.38
C ALA A 24 -7.80 -9.47 0.62
N ASN A 25 -7.79 -8.16 0.35
CA ASN A 25 -8.80 -7.44 -0.42
C ASN A 25 -10.19 -7.45 0.24
N ASP A 26 -10.25 -7.51 1.57
CA ASP A 26 -11.49 -7.41 2.31
C ASP A 26 -12.02 -5.96 2.35
N GLU A 27 -13.21 -5.81 2.96
CA GLU A 27 -13.87 -4.50 3.06
C GLU A 27 -13.10 -3.53 3.96
N ALA A 28 -12.48 -4.02 5.03
CA ALA A 28 -11.74 -3.19 5.97
C ALA A 28 -10.51 -2.55 5.30
N GLN A 29 -9.74 -3.35 4.56
CA GLN A 29 -8.57 -2.89 3.81
C GLN A 29 -8.94 -1.79 2.81
N PHE A 30 -9.96 -2.02 1.97
CA PHE A 30 -10.33 -1.05 0.94
C PHE A 30 -11.03 0.19 1.51
N ALA A 31 -11.80 0.06 2.58
CA ALA A 31 -12.38 1.22 3.26
C ALA A 31 -11.29 2.16 3.80
N GLU A 32 -10.20 1.61 4.36
CA GLU A 32 -9.04 2.42 4.74
C GLU A 32 -8.39 3.07 3.51
N LEU A 33 -8.06 2.30 2.47
CA LEU A 33 -7.41 2.82 1.25
C LEU A 33 -8.19 4.00 0.64
N HIS A 34 -9.51 3.88 0.52
CA HIS A 34 -10.36 4.95 -0.01
C HIS A 34 -10.33 6.19 0.89
N THR A 35 -10.32 5.99 2.21
CA THR A 35 -10.14 7.09 3.19
C THR A 35 -8.76 7.76 3.03
N LEU A 36 -7.70 7.00 2.77
CA LEU A 36 -6.37 7.57 2.52
C LEU A 36 -6.35 8.44 1.25
N GLY A 37 -7.12 8.08 0.23
CA GLY A 37 -7.33 8.92 -0.96
C GLY A 37 -7.98 10.28 -0.63
N GLU A 38 -8.99 10.29 0.25
CA GLU A 38 -9.60 11.53 0.74
C GLU A 38 -8.60 12.38 1.54
N LEU A 39 -7.84 11.75 2.44
CA LEU A 39 -6.81 12.41 3.24
C LEU A 39 -5.66 12.94 2.37
N THR A 40 -5.35 12.28 1.26
CA THR A 40 -4.35 12.74 0.29
C THR A 40 -4.74 14.08 -0.32
N LYS A 41 -5.99 14.23 -0.77
CA LYS A 41 -6.48 15.52 -1.27
C LYS A 41 -6.37 16.62 -0.21
N ILE A 42 -6.77 16.31 1.02
CA ILE A 42 -6.67 17.26 2.13
C ILE A 42 -5.20 17.65 2.34
N ALA A 43 -4.27 16.70 2.41
CA ALA A 43 -2.85 17.01 2.57
C ALA A 43 -2.29 17.89 1.43
N TRP A 44 -2.71 17.65 0.19
CA TRP A 44 -2.32 18.46 -0.96
C TRP A 44 -2.86 19.89 -0.94
N GLU A 45 -4.02 20.15 -0.31
CA GLU A 45 -4.50 21.53 -0.07
C GLU A 45 -3.54 22.35 0.82
N TYR A 46 -2.72 21.68 1.64
CA TYR A 46 -1.69 22.30 2.49
C TYR A 46 -0.28 22.19 1.89
N ASP A 47 -0.14 21.79 0.61
CA ASP A 47 1.14 21.56 -0.07
C ASP A 47 2.05 20.55 0.68
N VAL A 48 1.44 19.53 1.30
CA VAL A 48 2.17 18.46 1.99
C VAL A 48 2.33 17.27 1.06
N GLN A 49 3.57 16.80 0.89
CA GLN A 49 3.91 15.60 0.12
C GLN A 49 3.32 14.33 0.76
N VAL A 50 2.79 13.41 -0.05
CA VAL A 50 2.12 12.19 0.42
C VAL A 50 2.61 10.97 -0.37
N MET A 51 2.73 9.84 0.33
CA MET A 51 2.72 8.50 -0.25
C MET A 51 1.72 7.62 0.54
N ILE A 52 1.20 6.59 -0.09
CA ILE A 52 0.21 5.67 0.48
C ILE A 52 0.90 4.37 0.87
N GLU A 53 0.69 3.88 2.09
CA GLU A 53 1.13 2.54 2.47
C GLU A 53 0.11 1.48 1.99
N GLY A 54 0.60 0.31 1.65
CA GLY A 54 -0.19 -0.75 1.03
C GLY A 54 0.18 -2.16 1.49
N PRO A 55 -0.62 -3.15 1.08
CA PRO A 55 -0.88 -4.38 1.81
C PRO A 55 0.34 -5.24 2.15
N GLY A 56 0.12 -6.12 3.13
CA GLY A 56 1.04 -7.16 3.59
C GLY A 56 0.87 -8.51 2.87
N HIS A 57 -0.18 -9.27 3.16
CA HIS A 57 -0.36 -10.63 2.64
C HIS A 57 -1.41 -10.66 1.52
N VAL A 58 -1.00 -10.94 0.27
CA VAL A 58 -1.88 -10.92 -0.91
C VAL A 58 -1.51 -12.02 -1.90
N PRO A 59 -2.43 -12.93 -2.26
CA PRO A 59 -2.13 -13.96 -3.24
C PRO A 59 -2.03 -13.35 -4.65
N MET A 60 -1.19 -13.93 -5.51
CA MET A 60 -0.77 -13.33 -6.78
C MET A 60 -1.91 -12.83 -7.68
N GLN A 61 -3.03 -13.56 -7.75
CA GLN A 61 -4.19 -13.19 -8.57
C GLN A 61 -4.92 -11.92 -8.09
N MET A 62 -4.67 -11.47 -6.86
CA MET A 62 -5.28 -10.28 -6.25
C MET A 62 -4.38 -9.04 -6.26
N ILE A 63 -3.07 -9.20 -6.54
CA ILE A 63 -2.09 -8.10 -6.49
C ILE A 63 -2.46 -6.96 -7.46
N ARG A 64 -2.83 -7.29 -8.70
CA ARG A 64 -3.17 -6.26 -9.71
C ARG A 64 -4.35 -5.38 -9.28
N ARG A 65 -5.32 -5.96 -8.57
CA ARG A 65 -6.47 -5.21 -8.06
C ARG A 65 -6.03 -4.15 -7.05
N ASN A 66 -5.13 -4.48 -6.13
CA ASN A 66 -4.60 -3.50 -5.16
C ASN A 66 -3.97 -2.29 -5.85
N MET A 67 -3.15 -2.51 -6.88
CA MET A 67 -2.56 -1.41 -7.64
C MET A 67 -3.61 -0.57 -8.38
N THR A 68 -4.63 -1.20 -8.96
CA THR A 68 -5.66 -0.48 -9.71
C THR A 68 -6.54 0.37 -8.77
N GLU A 69 -6.91 -0.20 -7.62
CA GLU A 69 -7.69 0.51 -6.59
C GLU A 69 -6.90 1.70 -6.03
N GLU A 70 -5.60 1.54 -5.79
CA GLU A 70 -4.76 2.65 -5.33
C GLU A 70 -4.64 3.77 -6.35
N LEU A 71 -4.35 3.46 -7.63
CA LEU A 71 -4.26 4.48 -8.68
C LEU A 71 -5.58 5.27 -8.82
N GLU A 72 -6.72 4.57 -8.78
CA GLU A 72 -8.04 5.17 -8.93
C GLU A 72 -8.43 6.04 -7.72
N HIS A 73 -8.26 5.52 -6.51
CA HIS A 73 -8.77 6.16 -5.30
C HIS A 73 -7.77 7.11 -4.63
N CYS A 74 -6.47 6.90 -4.82
CA CYS A 74 -5.40 7.72 -4.24
C CYS A 74 -4.74 8.66 -5.26
N HIS A 75 -5.32 8.78 -6.46
CA HIS A 75 -4.98 9.81 -7.45
C HIS A 75 -3.52 9.74 -7.93
N GLU A 76 -3.04 8.52 -8.13
CA GLU A 76 -1.66 8.23 -8.57
C GLU A 76 -0.58 8.77 -7.60
N ALA A 77 -0.94 8.92 -6.31
CA ALA A 77 0.07 9.14 -5.27
C ALA A 77 1.08 7.97 -5.26
N PRO A 78 2.34 8.19 -4.83
CA PRO A 78 3.30 7.11 -4.73
C PRO A 78 2.82 6.02 -3.78
N PHE A 79 2.76 4.78 -4.26
CA PHE A 79 2.38 3.63 -3.44
C PHE A 79 3.61 2.96 -2.81
N TYR A 80 3.53 2.59 -1.53
CA TYR A 80 4.58 2.01 -0.71
C TYR A 80 4.09 0.71 -0.03
N THR A 81 4.58 -0.46 -0.46
CA THR A 81 4.01 -1.74 -0.02
C THR A 81 4.95 -2.59 0.83
N LEU A 82 4.40 -3.37 1.78
CA LEU A 82 5.15 -4.37 2.55
C LEU A 82 5.07 -5.75 1.88
N GLY A 83 6.00 -6.03 0.94
CA GLY A 83 5.91 -7.21 0.08
C GLY A 83 5.08 -6.90 -1.17
N PRO A 84 3.92 -7.56 -1.42
CA PRO A 84 3.19 -8.42 -0.48
C PRO A 84 3.61 -9.89 -0.46
N LEU A 85 3.44 -10.57 0.68
CA LEU A 85 3.62 -12.00 0.84
C LEU A 85 2.58 -12.76 0.02
N THR A 86 3.04 -13.62 -0.89
CA THR A 86 2.17 -14.39 -1.80
C THR A 86 1.65 -15.70 -1.20
N THR A 87 2.19 -16.11 -0.05
CA THR A 87 1.74 -17.30 0.70
C THR A 87 2.16 -17.22 2.17
N ASP A 88 1.38 -17.84 3.06
CA ASP A 88 1.56 -17.81 4.52
C ASP A 88 2.30 -19.04 5.08
N ILE A 89 2.72 -19.97 4.22
CA ILE A 89 3.13 -21.31 4.65
C ILE A 89 4.64 -21.51 4.77
N ALA A 90 5.44 -20.45 4.60
CA ALA A 90 6.90 -20.53 4.57
C ALA A 90 7.59 -19.59 5.58
N PRO A 91 7.21 -19.61 6.88
CA PRO A 91 7.84 -18.77 7.89
C PRO A 91 9.36 -18.99 7.95
N GLY A 92 10.12 -17.91 8.07
CA GLY A 92 11.59 -17.91 7.95
C GLY A 92 12.11 -17.74 6.52
N TYR A 93 11.22 -17.86 5.52
CA TYR A 93 11.52 -17.68 4.10
C TYR A 93 10.65 -16.58 3.46
N ASP A 94 10.05 -15.70 4.28
CA ASP A 94 9.10 -14.71 3.79
C ASP A 94 9.72 -13.67 2.85
N HIS A 95 11.03 -13.45 2.91
CA HIS A 95 11.74 -12.63 1.92
C HIS A 95 11.63 -13.19 0.49
N PHE A 96 11.45 -14.50 0.31
CA PHE A 96 11.14 -15.09 -0.99
C PHE A 96 9.65 -14.96 -1.33
N THR A 97 8.76 -15.22 -0.38
CA THR A 97 7.31 -15.17 -0.61
C THR A 97 6.84 -13.74 -0.91
N SER A 98 7.40 -12.76 -0.21
CA SER A 98 7.19 -11.32 -0.40
C SER A 98 7.93 -10.80 -1.63
N GLY A 99 9.14 -11.29 -1.92
CA GLY A 99 9.90 -10.88 -3.09
C GLY A 99 9.15 -11.12 -4.41
N ILE A 100 8.38 -12.21 -4.50
CA ILE A 100 7.51 -12.49 -5.65
C ILE A 100 6.43 -11.41 -5.78
N GLY A 101 5.70 -11.12 -4.70
CA GLY A 101 4.63 -10.13 -4.74
C GLY A 101 5.14 -8.71 -4.94
N ALA A 102 6.26 -8.36 -4.31
CA ALA A 102 6.94 -7.08 -4.44
C ALA A 102 7.37 -6.81 -5.89
N ALA A 103 7.96 -7.81 -6.55
CA ALA A 103 8.33 -7.69 -7.96
C ALA A 103 7.09 -7.50 -8.86
N MET A 104 5.98 -8.18 -8.57
CA MET A 104 4.74 -8.02 -9.33
C MET A 104 4.11 -6.64 -9.13
N ILE A 105 3.93 -6.19 -7.89
CA ILE A 105 3.27 -4.91 -7.61
C ILE A 105 4.15 -3.72 -8.02
N GLY A 106 5.48 -3.85 -7.88
CA GLY A 106 6.44 -2.89 -8.44
C GLY A 106 6.33 -2.79 -9.96
N TRP A 107 6.20 -3.93 -10.65
CA TRP A 107 5.95 -3.93 -12.10
C TRP A 107 4.60 -3.28 -12.46
N PHE A 108 3.58 -3.41 -11.61
CA PHE A 108 2.28 -2.78 -11.86
C PHE A 108 2.23 -1.28 -11.56
N GLY A 109 3.20 -0.72 -10.83
CA GLY A 109 3.31 0.73 -10.63
C GLY A 109 3.69 1.17 -9.21
N CYS A 110 3.91 0.26 -8.27
CA CYS A 110 4.30 0.64 -6.91
C CYS A 110 5.67 1.33 -6.88
N ALA A 111 5.78 2.44 -6.15
CA ALA A 111 6.93 3.34 -6.18
C ALA A 111 8.03 2.95 -5.18
N MET A 112 7.67 2.35 -4.04
CA MET A 112 8.61 1.92 -3.00
C MET A 112 8.20 0.59 -2.40
N LEU A 113 9.19 -0.26 -2.08
CA LEU A 113 8.96 -1.60 -1.54
C LEU A 113 9.65 -1.72 -0.18
N CYS A 114 8.88 -1.97 0.88
CA CYS A 114 9.42 -2.28 2.21
C CYS A 114 9.96 -3.72 2.23
N TYR A 115 11.02 -3.95 3.00
CA TYR A 115 11.77 -5.21 3.06
C TYR A 115 11.66 -5.89 4.42
#